data_AF-A0A4Z1CZJ3-F1
#
_entry.id   AF-A0A4Z1CZJ3-F1
#
_cell.length_a   1.000
_cell.length_b   1.000
_cell.length_c   1.000
_cell.angle_alpha   90.00
_cell.angle_beta   90.00
_cell.angle_gamma   90.00
#
_symmetry.space_group_name_H-M   'P 1'
#
loop_
_entity.id
_entity.type
_entity.pdbx_description
1 polymer ?
#
loop_
_entity_poly.entity_id
_entity_poly.type
_entity_poly.pdbx_seq_one_letter_code
_entity_poly.pdbx_strand_id
1 'polypeptide(L)' 'MKQINVRVDDEAAAGIAARAEAAGLTVPEYAKQVLSDEGNDLRHRFLAAGAHFADEFADAFAEEFGTPAPDRGSAAAA' A
#
# COMPACT_ATOMS: atom_id res chain seq x y z
N MET A 1 1.91 -13.90 19.11
CA MET A 1 1.29 -12.61 18.72
C MET A 1 2.18 -11.48 19.18
N LYS A 2 2.29 -10.40 18.40
CA LYS A 2 3.02 -9.19 18.78
C LYS A 2 2.01 -8.13 19.24
N GLN A 3 2.35 -7.35 20.26
CA GLN A 3 1.54 -6.26 20.78
C GLN A 3 2.25 -4.93 20.53
N ILE A 4 1.48 -3.89 20.20
CA ILE A 4 1.97 -2.51 20.06
C ILE A 4 1.25 -1.67 21.11
N ASN A 5 2.00 -0.88 21.87
CA ASN A 5 1.45 0.08 22.81
C ASN A 5 1.70 1.48 22.24
N VAL A 6 0.62 2.22 21.99
CA VAL A 6 0.67 3.58 21.45
C VAL A 6 0.21 4.53 22.54
N ARG A 7 1.05 5.49 22.91
CA ARG A 7 0.65 6.59 23.79
C ARG A 7 -0.05 7.64 22.94
N VAL A 8 -1.24 8.03 23.35
CA VAL A 8 -2.06 9.06 22.70
C VAL A 8 -2.54 10.03 23.77
N ASP A 9 -2.80 11.27 23.38
CA ASP A 9 -3.53 12.22 24.21
C ASP A 9 -5.03 11.86 24.26
N ASP A 10 -5.75 12.56 25.16
CA ASP A 10 -7.16 12.29 25.43
C ASP A 10 -8.06 12.59 24.22
N GLU A 11 -7.71 13.59 23.40
CA GLU A 11 -8.48 13.95 22.21
C GLU A 11 -8.39 12.85 21.15
N ALA A 12 -7.17 12.38 20.87
CA ALA A 12 -6.94 11.28 19.96
C ALA A 12 -7.61 9.98 20.46
N ALA A 13 -7.54 9.69 21.77
CA ALA A 13 -8.22 8.53 22.35
C ALA A 13 -9.74 8.60 22.15
N ALA A 14 -10.35 9.76 22.44
CA ALA A 14 -11.79 9.98 22.25
C ALA A 14 -12.20 9.86 20.78
N GLY A 15 -11.42 10.44 19.86
CA GLY A 15 -11.67 10.35 18.43
C GLY A 15 -11.61 8.92 17.90
N ILE A 16 -10.66 8.12 18.35
CA ILE A 16 -10.55 6.69 17.97
C ILE A 16 -11.73 5.91 18.54
N ALA A 17 -12.11 6.13 19.80
CA ALA A 17 -13.22 5.45 20.44
C ALA A 17 -14.56 5.73 19.73
N ALA A 18 -14.85 7.00 19.41
CA ALA A 18 -16.07 7.37 18.70
C ALA A 18 -16.15 6.74 17.30
N ARG A 19 -15.03 6.66 16.58
CA ARG A 19 -14.98 6.01 15.26
C ARG A 19 -15.13 4.49 15.35
N ALA A 20 -14.52 3.87 16.35
CA ALA A 20 -14.69 2.43 16.60
C ALA A 20 -16.15 2.09 16.92
N GLU A 21 -16.79 2.88 17.79
CA GLU A 21 -18.21 2.75 18.12
C GLU A 21 -19.10 2.91 16.87
N ALA A 22 -18.86 3.95 16.07
CA ALA A 22 -19.60 4.18 14.83
C ALA A 22 -19.45 3.03 13.81
N ALA A 23 -18.31 2.33 13.83
CA ALA A 23 -18.06 1.15 13.02
C ALA A 23 -18.58 -0.17 13.64
N GLY A 24 -19.11 -0.14 14.87
CA GLY A 24 -19.54 -1.33 15.60
C GLY A 24 -18.39 -2.24 16.04
N LEU A 25 -17.20 -1.66 16.23
CA LEU A 25 -15.95 -2.37 16.55
C LEU A 25 -15.41 -1.95 17.92
N THR A 26 -14.63 -2.82 18.55
CA THR A 26 -13.79 -2.39 19.67
C THR A 26 -12.64 -1.52 19.16
N VAL A 27 -12.09 -0.66 20.02
CA VAL A 27 -10.94 0.20 19.69
C VAL A 27 -9.76 -0.60 19.10
N PRO A 28 -9.34 -1.76 19.66
CA PRO A 28 -8.27 -2.56 19.07
C PRO A 28 -8.61 -3.11 17.68
N GLU A 29 -9.85 -3.52 17.44
CA GLU A 29 -10.29 -4.04 16.14
C GLU A 29 -10.30 -2.94 15.08
N TYR A 30 -10.83 -1.77 15.42
CA TYR A 30 -10.82 -0.60 14.55
C TYR A 30 -9.38 -0.15 14.24
N ALA A 31 -8.50 -0.09 15.24
CA ALA A 31 -7.08 0.25 15.03
C ALA A 31 -6.38 -0.76 14.11
N LYS A 32 -6.66 -2.06 14.25
CA LYS A 32 -6.13 -3.10 13.36
C LYS A 32 -6.60 -2.91 11.92
N GLN A 33 -7.89 -2.57 11.74
CA GLN A 33 -8.46 -2.33 10.42
C GLN A 33 -7.82 -1.11 9.76
N VAL A 34 -7.74 0.03 10.46
CA VAL A 34 -7.08 1.24 9.95
C VAL A 34 -5.63 0.98 9.53
N LEU A 35 -4.86 0.26 10.35
CA LEU A 35 -3.47 -0.09 10.01
C LEU A 35 -3.37 -1.02 8.78
N SER A 36 -4.33 -1.92 8.62
CA SER A 36 -4.38 -2.83 7.46
C SER A 36 -4.75 -2.07 6.19
N ASP A 37 -5.72 -1.16 6.28
CA ASP A 37 -6.20 -0.34 5.18
C ASP A 37 -5.10 0.63 4.71
N GLU A 38 -4.43 1.32 5.63
CA GLU A 38 -3.33 2.24 5.31
C GLU A 38 -2.15 1.51 4.65
N GLY A 39 -1.78 0.33 5.18
CA GLY A 39 -0.73 -0.50 4.58
C GLY A 39 -1.06 -0.96 3.16
N ASN A 40 -2.35 -1.18 2.88
CA ASN A 40 -2.81 -1.56 1.55
C ASN A 40 -2.90 -0.35 0.61
N ASP A 41 -3.41 0.80 1.08
CA ASP A 41 -3.58 2.01 0.28
C ASP A 41 -2.23 2.59 -0.17
N LEU A 42 -1.23 2.64 0.73
CA LEU A 42 0.14 3.04 0.36
C LEU A 42 0.72 2.15 -0.75
N ARG A 43 0.48 0.84 -0.68
CA ARG A 43 0.90 -0.11 -1.72
C ARG A 43 0.18 0.15 -3.04
N HIS A 44 -1.14 0.32 -3.01
CA HIS A 44 -1.93 0.59 -4.21
C HIS A 44 -1.51 1.90 -4.89
N ARG A 45 -1.35 2.97 -4.12
CA ARG A 45 -0.89 4.27 -4.64
C ARG A 45 0.50 4.18 -5.24
N PHE A 46 1.42 3.48 -4.59
CA PHE A 46 2.77 3.25 -5.12
C PHE A 46 2.75 2.48 -6.45
N LEU A 47 2.00 1.39 -6.53
CA LEU A 47 1.91 0.59 -7.76
C LEU A 47 1.24 1.37 -8.90
N ALA A 48 0.21 2.16 -8.60
CA ALA A 48 -0.43 3.03 -9.57
C ALA A 48 0.53 4.11 -10.10
N ALA A 49 1.29 4.76 -9.22
CA ALA A 49 2.30 5.72 -9.61
C ALA A 49 3.42 5.08 -10.44
N GLY A 50 3.86 3.86 -10.10
CA GLY A 50 4.84 3.11 -10.87
C GLY A 50 4.34 2.70 -12.26
N ALA A 51 3.08 2.28 -12.36
CA ALA A 51 2.45 1.98 -13.65
C ALA A 51 2.34 3.23 -14.52
N HIS A 52 1.90 4.35 -13.95
CA HIS A 52 1.82 5.63 -14.68
C HIS A 52 3.21 6.11 -15.13
N PHE A 53 4.23 6.01 -14.27
CA PHE A 53 5.60 6.31 -14.66
C PHE A 53 6.09 5.43 -15.82
N ALA A 54 5.83 4.11 -15.76
CA ALA A 54 6.23 3.21 -16.83
C ALA A 54 5.55 3.54 -18.17
N ASP A 55 4.30 3.99 -18.13
CA ASP A 55 3.52 4.41 -19.30
C ASP A 55 4.04 5.73 -19.88
N GLU A 56 4.16 6.78 -19.05
CA GLU A 56 4.60 8.11 -19.48
C GLU A 56 6.00 8.13 -20.10
N PHE A 57 6.89 7.25 -19.63
CA PHE A 57 8.28 7.20 -20.10
C PHE A 57 8.56 6.05 -21.07
N ALA A 58 7.54 5.28 -21.49
CA ALA A 58 7.72 4.11 -22.34
C ALA A 58 8.46 4.44 -23.66
N ASP A 59 8.04 5.52 -24.34
CA ASP A 59 8.62 5.92 -25.63
C ASP A 59 10.07 6.41 -25.47
N ALA A 60 10.35 7.19 -24.41
CA ALA A 60 11.70 7.65 -24.12
C ALA A 60 12.65 6.49 -23.79
N PHE A 61 12.17 5.47 -23.06
CA PHE A 61 12.93 4.25 -22.82
C PHE A 61 13.16 3.45 -24.10
N ALA A 62 12.15 3.35 -24.97
CA ALA A 62 12.29 2.66 -26.25
C ALA A 62 13.26 3.38 -27.20
N GLU A 63 13.30 4.71 -27.17
CA GLU A 63 14.25 5.53 -27.94
C GLU A 63 15.70 5.32 -27.47
N GLU A 64 15.93 5.34 -26.16
CA GLU A 64 17.29 5.23 -25.59
C GLU A 64 17.81 3.79 -25.56
N PHE A 65 16.95 2.82 -25.25
CA PHE A 65 17.37 1.43 -24.97
C PHE A 65 16.85 0.39 -25.98
N GLY A 66 15.98 0.79 -26.90
CA GLY A 66 15.29 -0.12 -27.82
C GLY A 66 14.11 -0.86 -27.16
N THR A 67 13.25 -1.47 -27.98
CA THR A 67 12.09 -2.22 -27.51
C THR A 67 12.52 -3.54 -26.84
N PRO A 68 11.98 -3.92 -25.67
CA PRO A 68 12.26 -5.22 -25.08
C PRO A 68 11.89 -6.34 -26.05
N ALA A 69 12.80 -7.28 -26.27
CA ALA A 69 12.55 -8.45 -27.10
C ALA A 69 11.36 -9.25 -26.52
N PRO A 70 10.39 -9.68 -27.35
CA PRO A 70 9.34 -10.58 -26.89
C PRO A 70 10.00 -11.94 -26.60
N ASP A 71 10.09 -12.27 -25.32
CA ASP A 71 10.56 -13.54 -24.73
C ASP A 71 11.90 -13.48 -23.96
N ARG A 72 11.79 -13.24 -22.65
CA ARG A 72 12.70 -13.80 -21.65
C ARG A 72 11.88 -14.59 -20.61
N GLY A 73 11.15 -15.60 -21.10
CA GLY A 73 10.45 -16.63 -20.33
C GLY A 73 11.01 -18.04 -20.54
N SER A 74 12.13 -18.21 -21.25
CA SER A 74 12.81 -19.50 -21.43
C SER A 74 14.28 -19.47 -20.96
N ALA A 75 14.49 -19.18 -19.68
CA ALA A 75 15.75 -19.49 -19.00
C ALA A 75 15.48 -19.89 -17.54
N ALA A 76 14.65 -20.91 -17.36
CA ALA A 76 14.55 -21.69 -16.12
C ALA A 76 14.39 -23.17 -16.51
N ALA A 77 15.39 -23.71 -17.20
CA ALA A 77 15.60 -25.14 -17.40
C ALA A 77 17.07 -25.39 -17.78
N ALA A 78 17.95 -25.36 -16.78
CA ALA A 78 19.24 -26.07 -16.73
C ALA A 78 19.81 -25.98 -15.31
#